data_AF-A0A096M781-F1
#
_entry.id   AF-A0A096M781-F1
#
_cell.length_a   1.000
_cell.length_b   1.000
_cell.length_c   1.000
_cell.angle_alpha   90.00
_cell.angle_beta   90.00
_cell.angle_gamma   90.00
#
_symmetry.space_group_name_H-M   'P 1'
#
loop_
_entity.id
_entity.type
_entity.pdbx_description
1 polymer ?
#
loop_
_entity_poly.entity_id
_entity_poly.type
_entity_poly.pdbx_seq_one_letter_code
_entity_poly.pdbx_strand_id
1 'polypeptide(L)'
;QFQFGDIISYKTKCKAGITYKHFAVYVGDVNICGKNAEHNIYELAKKYHGKSCKFAKLKMNEEPEVNNFLDDYTDPLTGDDKDIIKRITETYQSSTIYGFLHNNCEHIATYVRYGVRVAVQVRNRLHSF
;
A
#
# COMPACT_ATOMS: atom_id res chain seq x y z
N GLN A 1 -18.01 1.76 0.50
CA GLN A 1 -17.50 0.37 0.38
C GLN A 1 -16.19 0.45 -0.39
N PHE A 2 -15.16 -0.31 -0.01
CA PHE A 2 -13.86 -0.28 -0.71
C PHE A 2 -13.90 -1.11 -1.99
N GLN A 3 -13.19 -0.63 -3.01
CA GLN A 3 -13.06 -1.28 -4.30
C GLN A 3 -11.66 -1.88 -4.45
N PHE A 4 -11.55 -2.94 -5.25
CA PHE A 4 -10.25 -3.54 -5.56
C PHE A 4 -9.31 -2.47 -6.12
N GLY A 5 -8.06 -2.47 -5.64
CA GLY A 5 -7.06 -1.50 -6.04
C GLY A 5 -7.08 -0.18 -5.27
N ASP A 6 -8.09 0.08 -4.42
CA ASP A 6 -8.11 1.29 -3.59
C ASP A 6 -6.88 1.34 -2.68
N ILE A 7 -6.20 2.48 -2.66
CA ILE A 7 -5.24 2.79 -1.62
C ILE A 7 -6.04 3.13 -0.36
N ILE A 8 -5.85 2.33 0.68
CA ILE A 8 -6.46 2.54 1.99
C ILE A 8 -5.42 3.15 2.90
N SER A 9 -5.78 4.25 3.55
CA SER A 9 -4.96 4.89 4.58
C SER A 9 -5.65 4.84 5.93
N TYR A 10 -4.89 4.63 7.00
CA TYR A 10 -5.42 4.64 8.37
C TYR A 10 -4.39 5.20 9.34
N LYS A 11 -4.87 5.84 10.42
CA LYS A 11 -4.02 6.56 11.37
C LYS A 11 -3.32 5.57 12.30
N THR A 12 -2.00 5.63 12.34
CA THR A 12 -1.22 4.95 13.39
C THR A 12 -1.00 5.87 14.57
N LYS A 13 -1.20 5.37 15.78
CA LYS A 13 -0.86 6.10 17.02
C LYS A 13 0.64 5.95 17.29
N CYS A 14 1.39 7.05 17.25
CA CYS A 14 2.75 7.07 17.80
C CYS A 14 2.75 7.68 19.21
N LYS A 15 3.71 7.26 20.05
CA LYS A 15 3.82 7.66 21.47
C LYS A 15 4.10 9.17 21.71
N ALA A 16 4.35 9.96 20.66
CA ALA A 16 4.79 11.35 20.74
C ALA A 16 3.81 12.35 20.09
N GLY A 17 2.53 12.01 19.93
CA GLY A 17 1.51 12.92 19.37
C GLY A 17 1.55 13.10 17.85
N ILE A 18 2.57 12.55 17.17
CA ILE A 18 2.64 12.56 15.69
C ILE A 18 1.86 11.39 15.12
N THR A 19 0.75 11.65 14.42
CA THR A 19 0.02 10.62 13.68
C THR A 19 0.64 10.41 12.31
N TYR A 20 1.17 9.21 12.06
CA TYR A 20 1.56 8.80 10.71
C TYR A 20 0.43 7.95 10.11
N LYS A 21 0.01 8.24 8.87
CA LYS A 21 -0.85 7.29 8.17
C LYS A 21 -0.02 6.07 7.76
N HIS A 22 -0.62 4.90 7.87
CA HIS A 22 -0.16 3.71 7.19
C HIS A 22 -1.00 3.50 5.93
N PHE A 23 -0.41 2.88 4.92
CA PHE A 23 -1.02 2.69 3.62
C PHE A 23 -1.00 1.22 3.22
N ALA A 24 -2.09 0.77 2.63
CA ALA A 24 -2.25 -0.56 2.06
C ALA A 24 -3.08 -0.46 0.77
N VAL A 25 -3.11 -1.51 -0.03
CA VAL A 25 -4.03 -1.63 -1.18
C VAL A 25 -5.13 -2.63 -0.84
N TYR A 26 -6.39 -2.24 -1.05
CA TYR A 26 -7.52 -3.14 -0.89
C TYR A 26 -7.56 -4.16 -2.02
N VAL A 27 -7.56 -5.44 -1.67
CA VAL A 27 -7.57 -6.56 -2.62
C VAL A 27 -8.85 -7.38 -2.57
N GLY A 28 -9.78 -7.04 -1.67
CA GLY A 28 -11.09 -7.70 -1.53
C GLY A 28 -10.97 -9.22 -1.51
N ASP A 29 -11.80 -9.89 -2.30
CA ASP A 29 -11.84 -11.36 -2.43
C ASP A 29 -11.09 -11.88 -3.68
N VAL A 30 -10.33 -11.01 -4.36
CA VAL A 30 -9.61 -11.39 -5.59
C VAL A 30 -8.59 -12.48 -5.29
N ASN A 31 -8.62 -13.57 -6.06
CA ASN A 31 -7.69 -14.67 -5.89
C ASN A 31 -6.28 -14.27 -6.39
N ILE A 32 -5.33 -14.14 -5.46
CA ILE A 32 -3.94 -13.78 -5.75
C ILE A 32 -3.05 -14.83 -5.08
N CYS A 33 -2.01 -15.28 -5.78
CA CYS A 33 -1.09 -16.29 -5.26
C CYS A 33 -0.50 -15.87 -3.89
N GLY A 34 -0.68 -16.74 -2.88
CA GLY A 34 -0.19 -16.51 -1.52
C GLY A 34 -1.09 -15.65 -0.63
N LYS A 35 -2.29 -15.25 -1.10
CA LYS A 35 -3.32 -14.59 -0.31
C LYS A 35 -4.26 -15.62 0.32
N ASN A 36 -4.51 -15.47 1.62
CA ASN A 36 -5.53 -16.24 2.34
C ASN A 36 -6.90 -15.59 2.15
N ALA A 37 -7.98 -16.38 2.23
CA ALA A 37 -9.36 -15.90 2.05
C ALA A 37 -9.76 -14.80 3.04
N GLU A 38 -9.19 -14.80 4.26
CA GLU A 38 -9.51 -13.80 5.29
C GLU A 38 -8.76 -12.47 5.15
N HIS A 39 -7.71 -12.44 4.33
CA HIS A 39 -6.96 -11.23 4.07
C HIS A 39 -7.68 -10.42 3.01
N ASN A 40 -7.72 -9.10 3.12
CA ASN A 40 -8.39 -8.23 2.15
C ASN A 40 -7.58 -6.96 1.84
N ILE A 41 -6.37 -6.85 2.38
CA ILE A 41 -5.40 -5.81 2.03
C ILE A 41 -4.02 -6.39 1.73
N TYR A 42 -3.25 -5.65 0.94
CA TYR A 42 -1.83 -5.89 0.65
C TYR A 42 -0.99 -4.71 1.11
N GLU A 43 0.05 -4.96 1.90
CA GLU A 43 0.83 -3.90 2.55
C GLU A 43 2.31 -4.23 2.73
N LEU A 44 3.11 -3.19 2.97
CA LEU A 44 4.51 -3.33 3.37
C LEU A 44 4.61 -4.01 4.74
N ALA A 45 5.54 -4.96 4.88
CA ALA A 45 5.90 -5.59 6.14
C ALA A 45 7.37 -5.34 6.49
N LYS A 46 7.64 -4.91 7.73
CA LYS A 46 9.03 -4.67 8.19
C LYS A 46 9.87 -5.95 8.22
N LYS A 47 9.27 -7.10 8.56
CA LYS A 47 9.84 -8.45 8.48
C LYS A 47 8.70 -9.47 8.42
N TYR A 48 8.45 -10.11 7.29
CA TYR A 48 7.44 -11.17 7.17
C TYR A 48 8.00 -12.34 6.37
N HIS A 49 8.45 -13.42 7.03
CA HIS A 49 9.02 -14.62 6.38
C HIS A 49 10.11 -14.31 5.32
N GLY A 50 10.96 -13.30 5.55
CA GLY A 50 11.99 -12.88 4.59
C GLY A 50 11.46 -12.07 3.39
N LYS A 51 10.18 -11.70 3.39
CA LYS A 51 9.53 -10.85 2.39
C LYS A 51 9.30 -9.43 2.90
N SER A 52 9.27 -8.48 1.96
CA SER A 52 9.04 -7.06 2.22
C SER A 52 7.56 -6.67 2.25
N CYS A 53 6.67 -7.54 1.78
CA CYS A 53 5.23 -7.27 1.68
C CYS A 53 4.40 -8.48 2.14
N LYS A 54 3.15 -8.25 2.54
CA LYS A 54 2.24 -9.31 2.99
C LYS A 54 0.79 -9.00 2.66
N PHE A 55 -0.03 -10.03 2.63
CA PHE A 55 -1.48 -9.92 2.73
C PHE A 55 -1.90 -9.88 4.20
N ALA A 56 -2.91 -9.07 4.53
CA ALA A 56 -3.42 -8.93 5.88
C ALA A 56 -4.94 -8.65 5.89
N LYS A 57 -5.53 -8.71 7.09
CA LYS A 57 -6.92 -8.33 7.32
C LYS A 57 -7.01 -6.84 7.69
N LEU A 58 -7.84 -6.11 6.96
CA LEU A 58 -8.17 -4.72 7.24
C LEU A 58 -8.95 -4.63 8.56
N LYS A 59 -8.54 -3.68 9.39
CA LYS A 59 -9.13 -3.43 10.69
C LYS A 59 -10.01 -2.18 10.63
N MET A 60 -11.32 -2.37 10.64
CA MET A 60 -12.27 -1.25 10.53
C MET A 60 -12.22 -0.28 11.72
N ASN A 61 -11.75 -0.73 12.89
CA ASN A 61 -11.58 0.11 14.07
C ASN A 61 -10.36 1.05 13.99
N GLU A 62 -9.55 0.97 12.93
CA GLU A 62 -8.46 1.93 12.65
C GLU A 62 -8.91 3.08 11.75
N GLU A 63 -10.23 3.20 11.50
CA GLU A 63 -10.87 4.25 10.69
C GLU A 63 -10.24 4.36 9.28
N PRO A 64 -10.29 3.29 8.46
CA PRO A 64 -9.70 3.30 7.13
C PRO A 64 -10.43 4.22 6.15
N GLU A 65 -9.66 4.97 5.37
CA GLU A 65 -10.12 5.91 4.35
C GLU A 65 -9.53 5.57 2.98
N VAL A 66 -10.30 5.75 1.90
CA VAL A 66 -9.76 5.70 0.53
C VAL A 66 -8.87 6.92 0.30
N ASN A 67 -7.70 6.71 -0.29
CA ASN A 67 -6.72 7.75 -0.54
C ASN A 67 -6.05 7.55 -1.90
N ASN A 68 -6.87 7.58 -2.96
CA ASN A 68 -6.43 7.45 -4.34
C ASN A 68 -5.96 8.81 -4.92
N PHE A 69 -5.02 9.47 -4.25
CA PHE A 69 -4.66 10.87 -4.53
C PHE A 69 -3.95 11.13 -5.87
N LEU A 70 -3.59 10.09 -6.64
CA LEU A 70 -2.99 10.23 -7.97
C LEU A 70 -3.96 9.93 -9.12
N ASP A 71 -5.21 9.56 -8.83
CA ASP A 71 -6.21 9.24 -9.87
C ASP A 71 -6.36 10.38 -10.90
N ASP A 72 -6.31 11.64 -10.45
CA ASP A 72 -6.41 12.82 -11.32
C ASP A 72 -5.12 13.12 -12.13
N TYR A 73 -4.01 12.44 -11.83
CA TYR A 73 -2.67 12.74 -12.36
C TYR A 73 -2.06 11.59 -13.17
N THR A 74 -2.67 10.41 -13.15
CA THR A 74 -2.17 9.21 -13.82
C THR A 74 -3.12 8.77 -14.91
N ASP A 75 -2.58 8.17 -15.98
CA ASP A 75 -3.41 7.57 -17.02
C ASP A 75 -4.31 6.48 -16.40
N PRO A 76 -5.63 6.46 -16.70
CA PRO A 76 -6.56 5.44 -16.20
C PRO A 76 -6.07 3.99 -16.41
N LEU A 77 -5.28 3.74 -17.46
CA LEU A 77 -4.71 2.43 -17.75
C LEU A 77 -3.68 1.96 -16.72
N THR A 78 -3.07 2.87 -15.96
CA THR A 78 -2.10 2.51 -14.92
C THR A 78 -2.73 1.84 -13.70
N GLY A 79 -4.05 1.94 -13.56
CA GLY A 79 -4.84 1.34 -12.48
C GLY A 79 -5.62 0.08 -12.87
N ASP A 80 -5.38 -0.52 -14.05
CA ASP A 80 -6.09 -1.74 -14.45
C ASP A 80 -5.82 -2.91 -13.48
N ASP A 81 -6.86 -3.71 -13.22
CA ASP A 81 -6.81 -4.83 -12.27
C ASP A 81 -5.68 -5.81 -12.58
N LYS A 82 -5.39 -6.08 -13.85
CA LYS A 82 -4.32 -7.01 -14.25
C LYS A 82 -2.95 -6.45 -13.88
N ASP A 83 -2.74 -5.15 -14.09
CA ASP A 83 -1.49 -4.51 -13.73
C ASP A 83 -1.31 -4.44 -12.22
N ILE A 84 -2.38 -4.18 -11.46
CA ILE A 84 -2.36 -4.21 -10.00
C ILE A 84 -1.96 -5.62 -9.51
N ILE A 85 -2.61 -6.68 -10.02
CA ILE A 85 -2.31 -8.07 -9.67
C ILE A 85 -0.86 -8.43 -10.03
N LYS A 86 -0.39 -8.02 -11.21
CA LYS A 86 0.99 -8.23 -11.66
C LYS A 86 1.99 -7.63 -10.67
N ARG A 87 1.81 -6.36 -10.29
CA ARG A 87 2.70 -5.65 -9.37
C ARG A 87 2.65 -6.21 -7.94
N ILE A 88 1.48 -6.66 -7.49
CA ILE A 88 1.37 -7.40 -6.21
C ILE A 88 2.20 -8.68 -6.28
N THR A 89 2.07 -9.46 -7.36
CA THR A 89 2.79 -10.72 -7.54
C THR A 89 4.31 -10.51 -7.58
N GLU A 90 4.77 -9.52 -8.35
CA GLU A 90 6.19 -9.13 -8.44
C GLU A 90 6.76 -8.75 -7.07
N THR A 91 6.05 -7.88 -6.33
CA THR A 91 6.51 -7.41 -5.01
C THR A 91 6.38 -8.47 -3.90
N TYR A 92 5.49 -9.44 -4.05
CA TYR A 92 5.30 -10.54 -3.10
C TYR A 92 6.33 -11.67 -3.27
N GLN A 93 6.80 -11.88 -4.49
CA GLN A 93 7.82 -12.90 -4.82
C GLN A 93 9.24 -12.37 -4.61
N SER A 94 9.47 -11.07 -4.77
CA SER A 94 10.79 -10.48 -4.55
C SER A 94 11.15 -10.44 -3.06
N SER A 95 12.20 -11.17 -2.68
CA SER A 95 12.77 -11.21 -1.32
C SER A 95 13.62 -9.99 -0.99
N THR A 96 14.25 -9.41 -2.00
CA THR A 96 15.13 -8.24 -1.91
C THR A 96 14.79 -7.32 -3.05
N ILE A 97 13.84 -6.43 -2.82
CA ILE A 97 13.64 -5.37 -3.78
C ILE A 97 14.75 -4.34 -3.52
N TYR A 98 15.84 -4.43 -4.29
CA TYR A 98 17.10 -3.69 -4.12
C TYR A 98 16.94 -2.14 -4.12
N GLY A 99 15.75 -1.61 -4.41
CA GLY A 99 15.38 -0.20 -4.30
C GLY A 99 14.29 0.12 -3.26
N PHE A 100 13.96 -0.80 -2.35
CA PHE A 100 12.91 -0.65 -1.33
C PHE A 100 13.44 -0.49 0.09
N LEU A 101 14.77 -0.53 0.28
CA LEU A 101 15.42 -0.26 1.57
C LEU A 101 15.04 1.11 2.16
N HIS A 102 14.51 2.03 1.33
CA HIS A 102 14.05 3.36 1.73
C HIS A 102 12.55 3.62 1.44
N ASN A 103 11.80 2.64 0.93
CA ASN A 103 10.37 2.80 0.64
C ASN A 103 9.54 2.60 1.92
N ASN A 104 8.66 3.56 2.19
CA ASN A 104 7.62 3.44 3.21
C ASN A 104 6.37 2.73 2.64
N CYS A 105 5.34 2.54 3.45
CA CYS A 105 4.08 1.92 3.03
C CYS A 105 3.36 2.69 1.91
N GLU A 106 3.49 4.02 1.88
CA GLU A 106 2.88 4.88 0.84
C GLU A 106 3.48 4.59 -0.55
N HIS A 107 4.82 4.50 -0.65
CA HIS A 107 5.48 4.15 -1.91
C HIS A 107 5.07 2.78 -2.45
N ILE A 108 4.82 1.79 -1.57
CA ILE A 108 4.29 0.47 -1.99
C ILE A 108 2.90 0.64 -2.56
N ALA A 109 2.03 1.34 -1.84
CA ALA A 109 0.63 1.49 -2.23
C ALA A 109 0.50 2.21 -3.57
N THR A 110 1.26 3.29 -3.78
CA THR A 110 1.27 3.99 -5.08
C THR A 110 1.89 3.15 -6.18
N TYR A 111 2.92 2.35 -5.90
CA TYR A 111 3.51 1.48 -6.92
C TYR A 111 2.51 0.42 -7.36
N VAL A 112 1.85 -0.22 -6.40
CA VAL A 112 0.85 -1.25 -6.68
C VAL A 112 -0.36 -0.68 -7.43
N ARG A 113 -0.86 0.51 -7.08
CA ARG A 113 -2.00 1.12 -7.78
C ARG A 113 -1.61 1.76 -9.11
N TYR A 114 -0.56 2.59 -9.16
CA TYR A 114 -0.23 3.45 -10.31
C TYR A 114 1.07 3.14 -11.06
N GLY A 115 1.94 2.31 -10.48
CA GLY A 115 3.20 1.89 -11.10
C GLY A 115 4.34 2.85 -10.81
N VAL A 116 4.03 3.94 -10.09
CA VAL A 116 4.97 4.96 -9.64
C VAL A 116 5.12 4.93 -8.12
N ARG A 117 6.31 5.28 -7.63
CA ARG A 117 6.63 5.31 -6.19
C ARG A 117 6.57 6.75 -5.71
N VAL A 118 5.50 7.14 -5.05
CA VAL A 118 5.28 8.50 -4.53
C VAL A 118 4.90 8.41 -3.05
N ALA A 119 5.51 9.25 -2.22
CA ALA A 119 5.08 9.45 -0.85
C ALA A 119 4.96 10.94 -0.54
N VAL A 120 3.73 11.41 -0.32
CA VAL A 120 3.42 12.80 -0.03
C VAL A 120 3.58 13.07 1.47
N GLN A 121 3.25 12.09 2.32
CA GLN A 121 3.33 12.26 3.77
C GLN A 121 4.76 12.57 4.26
N VAL A 122 5.79 12.09 3.55
CA VAL A 122 7.20 12.37 3.89
C VAL A 122 7.66 13.70 3.30
N ARG A 123 7.15 14.11 2.13
CA ARG A 123 7.49 15.40 1.50
C ARG A 123 7.06 16.61 2.32
N ASN A 124 5.93 16.52 3.02
CA ASN A 124 5.44 17.61 3.88
C ASN A 124 6.28 17.85 5.15
N ARG A 125 7.35 17.06 5.40
CA ARG A 125 8.26 17.29 6.53
C ARG A 125 9.41 18.26 6.23
N LEU A 126 9.55 18.74 4.99
CA LEU A 126 10.64 19.66 4.58
C LEU A 126 10.26 21.16 4.61
N HIS A 127 9.05 21.53 5.04
CA HIS A 127 8.62 22.94 5.16
C HIS A 127 8.40 23.38 6.62
N SER A 128 9.19 22.86 7.55
CA SER A 128 9.17 23.34 8.94
C SER A 128 10.58 23.54 9.47
N PHE A 129 11.28 24.52 8.91
CA PHE A 129 12.31 25.35 9.55
C PHE A 129 12.35 26.71 8.88
#